data_AF-I0GZ86-F1
#
_entry.id   AF-I0GZ86-F1
#
_cell.length_a   1.000
_cell.length_b   1.000
_cell.length_c   1.000
_cell.angle_alpha   90.00
_cell.angle_beta   90.00
_cell.angle_gamma   90.00
#
_symmetry.space_group_name_H-M   'P 1'
#
loop_
_entity.id
_entity.type
_entity.pdbx_description
1 polymer ?
#
loop_
_entity_poly.entity_id
_entity_poly.type
_entity_poly.pdbx_seq_one_letter_code
_entity_poly.pdbx_strand_id
1 'polypeptide(L)'
;MTLEIRPVHGIGDVTAGDDLAELITKAAPWLADGDVLVVTSKIVSKAEGRLVEVPADGPEREEARQRALAGETARVVARRGPTTIVQTHHGFVMAAAGIDASNVDKTHLVLLPADPDASARALRDSLRARNLDVAVIISDTMGRAWRNGLTDVALGAAGIEALRDHRGEIDPYGNELTLTQMAVIDELAAAAELVKGKSDRVPVAVVRGYPRTTHSDLGARELVRDTASDMFSLGTSEAREQGLRDAARLSGEPADADVARFVAARSGALRLTPAGPAPADLLRLGARAQGVRVSLAAAGLRSAVEFDDEGVTVTIEGDL
;
A
#
# COMPACT_ATOMS: atom_id res chain seq x y z
N MET A 1 10.05 30.69 -10.08
CA MET A 1 9.94 29.50 -10.94
C MET A 1 8.52 29.44 -11.47
N THR A 2 8.33 29.14 -12.75
CA THR A 2 7.01 28.94 -13.36
C THR A 2 6.90 27.48 -13.75
N LEU A 3 5.80 26.83 -13.38
CA LEU A 3 5.46 25.48 -13.83
C LEU A 3 4.33 25.56 -14.86
N GLU A 4 4.53 24.89 -15.99
CA GLU A 4 3.51 24.71 -17.02
C GLU A 4 3.19 23.22 -17.14
N ILE A 5 1.91 22.86 -17.15
CA ILE A 5 1.45 21.46 -17.29
C ILE A 5 0.58 21.37 -18.54
N ARG A 6 1.02 20.58 -19.51
CA ARG A 6 0.41 20.52 -20.84
C ARG A 6 -0.06 19.10 -21.16
N PRO A 7 -1.32 18.91 -21.59
CA PRO A 7 -1.79 17.61 -22.06
C PRO A 7 -1.17 17.25 -23.42
N VAL A 8 -0.87 15.97 -23.63
CA VAL A 8 -0.48 15.43 -24.94
C VAL A 8 -1.67 14.75 -25.59
N HIS A 9 -2.33 15.46 -26.51
CA HIS A 9 -3.43 14.92 -27.31
C HIS A 9 -2.92 14.16 -28.53
N GLY A 10 -3.74 13.23 -29.04
CA GLY A 10 -3.48 12.58 -30.33
C GLY A 10 -2.57 11.35 -30.30
N ILE A 11 -2.28 10.78 -29.12
CA ILE A 11 -1.52 9.52 -28.98
C ILE A 11 -2.29 8.32 -29.56
N GLY A 12 -3.63 8.32 -29.47
CA GLY A 12 -4.46 7.22 -29.96
C GLY A 12 -4.52 6.03 -29.01
N ASP A 13 -4.97 4.88 -29.54
CA ASP A 13 -5.03 3.62 -28.80
C ASP A 13 -3.67 2.90 -28.89
N VAL A 14 -3.12 2.52 -27.75
CA VAL A 14 -1.85 1.79 -27.64
C VAL A 14 -2.13 0.29 -27.54
N THR A 15 -1.33 -0.50 -28.25
CA THR A 15 -1.38 -1.96 -28.32
C THR A 15 -0.01 -2.59 -28.00
N ALA A 16 0.02 -3.90 -27.81
CA ALA A 16 1.24 -4.62 -27.45
C ALA A 16 2.32 -4.46 -28.53
N GLY A 17 3.52 -4.04 -28.12
CA GLY A 17 4.66 -3.82 -28.99
C GLY A 17 4.79 -2.40 -29.57
N ASP A 18 3.83 -1.50 -29.32
CA ASP A 18 3.91 -0.12 -29.82
C ASP A 18 5.10 0.65 -29.21
N ASP A 19 5.80 1.43 -30.04
CA ASP A 19 6.87 2.33 -29.60
C ASP A 19 6.27 3.61 -28.99
N LEU A 20 6.18 3.64 -27.66
CA LEU A 20 5.68 4.80 -26.93
C LEU A 20 6.49 6.08 -27.19
N ALA A 21 7.80 5.99 -27.41
CA ALA A 21 8.61 7.18 -27.69
C ALA A 21 8.25 7.77 -29.05
N GLU A 22 8.03 6.94 -30.07
CA GLU A 22 7.54 7.39 -31.37
C GLU A 22 6.14 8.04 -31.27
N LEU A 23 5.20 7.37 -30.60
CA LEU A 23 3.84 7.88 -30.45
C LEU A 23 3.81 9.23 -29.72
N ILE A 24 4.57 9.36 -28.63
CA ILE A 24 4.65 10.58 -27.83
C ILE A 24 5.32 11.71 -28.63
N THR A 25 6.46 11.45 -29.29
CA THR A 25 7.18 12.50 -30.04
C THR A 25 6.39 12.98 -31.26
N LYS A 26 5.62 12.10 -31.91
CA LYS A 26 4.69 12.47 -32.97
C LYS A 26 3.54 13.35 -32.47
N ALA A 27 2.97 13.03 -31.30
CA ALA A 27 1.87 13.78 -30.71
C ALA A 27 2.31 15.11 -30.06
N ALA A 28 3.54 15.19 -29.58
CA ALA A 28 4.13 16.35 -28.94
C ALA A 28 5.46 16.76 -29.60
N PRO A 29 5.45 17.26 -30.84
CA PRO A 29 6.66 17.74 -31.52
C PRO A 29 7.27 19.00 -30.86
N TRP A 30 6.58 19.55 -29.86
CA TRP A 30 6.99 20.73 -29.06
C TRP A 30 7.72 20.37 -27.76
N LEU A 31 7.96 19.08 -27.49
CA LEU A 31 8.80 18.62 -26.39
C LEU A 31 10.17 19.29 -26.44
N ALA A 32 10.73 19.57 -25.28
CA ALA A 32 12.03 20.20 -25.14
C ALA A 32 12.85 19.55 -24.03
N ASP A 33 14.17 19.69 -24.14
CA ASP A 33 15.07 19.37 -23.03
C ASP A 33 14.65 20.15 -21.78
N GLY A 34 14.64 19.48 -20.64
CA GLY A 34 14.08 20.08 -19.42
C GLY A 34 12.76 19.43 -18.99
N ASP A 35 11.98 18.91 -19.93
CA ASP A 35 10.62 18.43 -19.67
C ASP A 35 10.57 17.17 -18.79
N VAL A 36 9.50 17.05 -18.00
CA VAL A 36 9.10 15.83 -17.29
C VAL A 36 7.84 15.28 -17.94
N LEU A 37 7.92 14.09 -18.51
CA LEU A 37 6.76 13.38 -19.05
C LEU A 37 6.14 12.54 -17.94
N VAL A 38 4.88 12.83 -17.61
CA VAL A 38 4.06 11.99 -16.74
C VAL A 38 3.15 11.13 -17.59
N VAL A 39 3.45 9.83 -17.63
CA VAL A 39 2.82 8.82 -18.49
C VAL A 39 1.95 7.93 -17.62
N THR A 40 0.71 7.67 -18.00
CA THR A 40 -0.12 6.69 -17.26
C THR A 40 0.42 5.28 -17.43
N SER A 41 0.40 4.50 -16.34
CA SER A 41 0.76 3.08 -16.30
C SER A 41 0.03 2.29 -17.38
N LYS A 42 -1.22 2.63 -17.69
CA LYS A 42 -2.06 1.89 -18.62
C LYS A 42 -1.48 1.77 -20.03
N ILE A 43 -0.94 2.85 -20.60
CA ILE A 43 -0.35 2.76 -21.96
C ILE A 43 0.99 2.04 -21.95
N VAL A 44 1.73 2.11 -20.83
CA VAL A 44 2.95 1.33 -20.63
C VAL A 44 2.60 -0.16 -20.55
N SER A 45 1.65 -0.52 -19.70
CA SER A 45 1.13 -1.88 -19.59
C SER A 45 0.64 -2.44 -20.91
N LYS A 46 -0.09 -1.66 -21.71
CA LYS A 46 -0.55 -2.09 -23.04
C LYS A 46 0.62 -2.33 -23.98
N ALA A 47 1.56 -1.40 -24.09
CA ALA A 47 2.75 -1.55 -24.93
C ALA A 47 3.60 -2.76 -24.52
N GLU A 48 3.69 -3.05 -23.22
CA GLU A 48 4.42 -4.19 -22.67
C GLU A 48 3.64 -5.51 -22.67
N GLY A 49 2.40 -5.54 -23.19
CA GLY A 49 1.59 -6.75 -23.23
C GLY A 49 1.11 -7.25 -21.86
N ARG A 50 0.99 -6.36 -20.86
CA ARG A 50 0.48 -6.64 -19.51
C ARG A 50 -1.06 -6.70 -19.49
N LEU A 51 -1.63 -7.44 -20.44
CA LEU A 51 -3.06 -7.68 -20.58
C LEU A 51 -3.38 -9.13 -20.22
N VAL A 52 -4.48 -9.35 -19.49
CA VAL A 52 -5.00 -10.68 -19.14
C VAL A 52 -6.36 -10.84 -19.79
N GLU A 53 -6.50 -11.85 -20.65
CA GLU A 53 -7.78 -12.23 -21.22
C GLU A 53 -8.74 -12.74 -20.13
N VAL A 54 -9.96 -12.25 -20.17
CA VAL A 54 -11.05 -12.64 -19.27
C VAL A 54 -12.36 -12.77 -20.05
N PRO A 55 -13.31 -13.61 -19.59
CA PRO A 55 -14.67 -13.59 -20.12
C PRO A 55 -15.28 -12.18 -20.04
N ALA A 56 -16.15 -11.83 -20.99
CA ALA A 56 -16.79 -10.50 -21.04
C ALA A 56 -17.75 -10.25 -19.85
N ASP A 57 -18.36 -11.30 -19.34
CA ASP A 57 -19.30 -11.31 -18.22
C ASP A 57 -19.33 -12.69 -17.53
N GLY A 58 -20.25 -12.87 -16.59
CA GLY A 58 -20.44 -14.14 -15.86
C GLY A 58 -19.55 -14.30 -14.62
N PRO A 59 -19.82 -15.33 -13.80
CA PRO A 59 -19.03 -15.65 -12.61
C PRO A 59 -17.56 -15.97 -12.96
N GLU A 60 -17.30 -16.54 -14.14
CA GLU A 60 -15.96 -16.89 -14.61
C GLU A 60 -15.05 -15.67 -14.79
N ARG A 61 -15.64 -14.49 -15.12
CA ARG A 61 -14.91 -13.23 -15.18
C ARG A 61 -14.40 -12.80 -13.82
N GLU A 62 -15.23 -12.93 -12.79
CA GLU A 62 -14.82 -12.57 -11.42
C GLU A 62 -13.77 -13.56 -10.92
N GLU A 63 -13.91 -14.85 -11.19
CA GLU A 63 -12.87 -15.83 -10.88
C GLU A 63 -11.53 -15.52 -11.57
N ALA A 64 -11.56 -15.13 -12.84
CA ALA A 64 -10.36 -14.72 -13.56
C ALA A 64 -9.72 -13.46 -12.96
N ARG A 65 -10.54 -12.49 -12.55
CA ARG A 65 -10.09 -11.29 -11.85
C ARG A 65 -9.46 -11.62 -10.49
N GLN A 66 -10.04 -12.54 -9.73
CA GLN A 66 -9.50 -12.99 -8.45
C GLN A 66 -8.18 -13.76 -8.63
N ARG A 67 -8.05 -14.57 -9.68
CA ARG A 67 -6.78 -15.21 -10.04
C ARG A 67 -5.70 -14.19 -10.40
N ALA A 68 -6.03 -13.18 -11.20
CA ALA A 68 -5.12 -12.10 -11.54
C ALA A 68 -4.70 -11.32 -10.29
N LEU A 69 -5.66 -10.95 -9.43
CA LEU A 69 -5.38 -10.28 -8.16
C LEU A 69 -4.45 -11.10 -7.27
N ALA A 70 -4.70 -12.41 -7.13
CA ALA A 70 -3.84 -13.29 -6.35
C ALA A 70 -2.42 -13.36 -6.91
N GLY A 71 -2.27 -13.40 -8.24
CA GLY A 71 -0.96 -13.43 -8.91
C GLY A 71 -0.15 -12.13 -8.78
N GLU A 72 -0.81 -11.00 -8.57
CA GLU A 72 -0.15 -9.69 -8.38
C GLU A 72 0.01 -9.30 -6.88
N THR A 73 -0.52 -10.12 -5.97
CA THR A 73 -0.56 -9.84 -4.53
C THR A 73 0.60 -10.51 -3.79
N ALA A 74 1.48 -9.69 -3.20
CA ALA A 74 2.48 -10.17 -2.25
C ALA A 74 1.85 -10.47 -0.88
N ARG A 75 0.99 -9.56 -0.38
CA ARG A 75 0.20 -9.79 0.84
C ARG A 75 -1.08 -8.97 0.85
N VAL A 76 -2.09 -9.48 1.55
CA VAL A 76 -3.33 -8.74 1.80
C VAL A 76 -3.12 -7.79 2.98
N VAL A 77 -3.53 -6.54 2.81
CA VAL A 77 -3.46 -5.49 3.84
C VAL A 77 -4.81 -5.34 4.53
N ALA A 78 -5.89 -5.20 3.74
CA ALA A 78 -7.23 -5.03 4.29
C ALA A 78 -8.31 -5.53 3.32
N ARG A 79 -9.42 -6.03 3.87
CA ARG A 79 -10.63 -6.38 3.11
C ARG A 79 -11.85 -5.64 3.64
N ARG A 80 -12.65 -5.11 2.72
CA ARG A 80 -13.97 -4.53 3.04
C ARG A 80 -14.95 -4.80 1.91
N GLY A 81 -15.87 -5.74 2.13
CA GLY A 81 -16.79 -6.20 1.09
C GLY A 81 -15.99 -6.72 -0.12
N PRO A 82 -16.32 -6.29 -1.36
CA PRO A 82 -15.61 -6.75 -2.56
C PRO A 82 -14.24 -6.08 -2.75
N THR A 83 -13.91 -5.06 -1.97
CA THR A 83 -12.63 -4.34 -2.11
C THR A 83 -11.56 -5.01 -1.26
N THR A 84 -10.42 -5.29 -1.89
CA THR A 84 -9.21 -5.76 -1.22
C THR A 84 -8.09 -4.75 -1.45
N ILE A 85 -7.48 -4.27 -0.37
CA ILE A 85 -6.22 -3.53 -0.39
C ILE A 85 -5.10 -4.54 -0.19
N VAL A 86 -4.13 -4.51 -1.09
CA VAL A 86 -3.00 -5.44 -1.10
C VAL A 86 -1.70 -4.68 -1.23
N GLN A 87 -0.61 -5.29 -0.76
CA GLN A 87 0.72 -4.96 -1.22
C GLN A 87 1.00 -5.78 -2.48
N THR A 88 1.37 -5.12 -3.57
CA THR A 88 1.79 -5.78 -4.82
C THR A 88 3.22 -6.31 -4.71
N HIS A 89 3.67 -7.12 -5.67
CA HIS A 89 5.07 -7.56 -5.74
C HIS A 89 6.09 -6.41 -5.92
N HIS A 90 5.64 -5.26 -6.43
CA HIS A 90 6.44 -4.02 -6.48
C HIS A 90 6.62 -3.36 -5.10
N GLY A 91 5.71 -3.65 -4.17
CA GLY A 91 5.63 -3.02 -2.85
C GLY A 91 4.54 -1.96 -2.71
N PHE A 92 3.80 -1.62 -3.77
CA PHE A 92 2.69 -0.65 -3.69
C PHE A 92 1.54 -1.18 -2.85
N VAL A 93 1.02 -0.36 -1.94
CA VAL A 93 -0.17 -0.68 -1.14
C VAL A 93 -1.39 0.02 -1.72
N MET A 94 -2.23 -0.73 -2.44
CA MET A 94 -3.35 -0.16 -3.19
C MET A 94 -4.51 -1.14 -3.36
N ALA A 95 -5.66 -0.61 -3.80
CA ALA A 95 -6.83 -1.42 -4.08
C ALA A 95 -6.62 -2.31 -5.31
N ALA A 96 -7.05 -3.56 -5.23
CA ALA A 96 -7.07 -4.52 -6.34
C ALA A 96 -5.74 -4.68 -7.10
N ALA A 97 -4.59 -4.47 -6.43
CA ALA A 97 -3.25 -4.52 -7.01
C ALA A 97 -3.02 -3.57 -8.20
N GLY A 98 -3.84 -2.52 -8.37
CA GLY A 98 -3.78 -1.66 -9.56
C GLY A 98 -4.30 -2.33 -10.83
N ILE A 99 -4.95 -3.50 -10.71
CA ILE A 99 -5.62 -4.16 -11.84
C ILE A 99 -6.80 -3.32 -12.28
N ASP A 100 -6.79 -2.90 -13.53
CA ASP A 100 -7.81 -2.04 -14.11
C ASP A 100 -8.62 -2.77 -15.18
N ALA A 101 -9.92 -2.53 -15.20
CA ALA A 101 -10.85 -3.00 -16.22
C ALA A 101 -11.45 -1.86 -17.05
N SER A 102 -10.99 -0.62 -16.81
CA SER A 102 -11.42 0.59 -17.51
C SER A 102 -10.49 0.94 -18.67
N ASN A 103 -11.03 1.63 -19.68
CA ASN A 103 -10.29 2.07 -20.88
C ASN A 103 -9.59 0.91 -21.62
N VAL A 104 -10.17 -0.29 -21.52
CA VAL A 104 -9.85 -1.51 -22.26
C VAL A 104 -11.17 -2.19 -22.62
N ASP A 105 -11.18 -3.08 -23.61
CA ASP A 105 -12.37 -3.86 -23.93
C ASP A 105 -12.76 -4.81 -22.77
N LYS A 106 -14.01 -5.27 -22.78
CA LYS A 106 -14.58 -6.06 -21.68
C LYS A 106 -13.89 -7.41 -21.46
N THR A 107 -13.16 -7.90 -22.45
CA THR A 107 -12.49 -9.20 -22.44
C THR A 107 -11.05 -9.14 -21.95
N HIS A 108 -10.60 -7.99 -21.43
CA HIS A 108 -9.27 -7.85 -20.86
C HIS A 108 -9.28 -7.15 -19.50
N LEU A 109 -8.27 -7.49 -18.71
CA LEU A 109 -7.80 -6.72 -17.56
C LEU A 109 -6.41 -6.19 -17.87
N VAL A 110 -6.10 -5.00 -17.38
CA VAL A 110 -4.76 -4.40 -17.47
C VAL A 110 -4.06 -4.58 -16.13
N LEU A 111 -2.90 -5.24 -16.14
CA LEU A 111 -2.01 -5.32 -14.99
C LEU A 111 -1.04 -4.14 -15.00
N LEU A 112 -0.43 -3.82 -13.86
CA LEU A 112 0.65 -2.83 -13.82
C LEU A 112 1.88 -3.32 -14.64
N PRO A 113 2.72 -2.40 -15.14
CA PRO A 113 4.04 -2.74 -15.69
C PRO A 113 4.81 -3.57 -14.65
N ALA A 114 5.53 -4.61 -15.08
CA ALA A 114 6.20 -5.53 -14.16
C ALA A 114 7.39 -4.88 -13.42
N ASP A 115 8.00 -3.85 -14.01
CA ASP A 115 8.99 -3.00 -13.37
C ASP A 115 8.86 -1.56 -13.90
N PRO A 116 7.96 -0.74 -13.31
CA PRO A 116 7.68 0.60 -13.83
C PRO A 116 8.92 1.51 -13.84
N ASP A 117 9.87 1.33 -12.93
CA ASP A 117 11.13 2.08 -12.98
C ASP A 117 11.97 1.69 -14.21
N ALA A 118 12.02 0.40 -14.56
CA ALA A 118 12.69 -0.06 -15.77
C ALA A 118 11.98 0.44 -17.03
N SER A 119 10.65 0.42 -17.05
CA SER A 119 9.85 0.98 -18.13
C SER A 119 10.10 2.48 -18.33
N ALA A 120 10.19 3.25 -17.23
CA ALA A 120 10.51 4.67 -17.27
C ALA A 120 11.91 4.93 -17.84
N ARG A 121 12.91 4.13 -17.43
CA ARG A 121 14.28 4.19 -17.97
C ARG A 121 14.32 3.87 -19.47
N ALA A 122 13.66 2.79 -19.88
CA ALA A 122 13.62 2.39 -21.29
C ALA A 122 12.96 3.46 -22.17
N LEU A 123 11.84 4.04 -21.73
CA LEU A 123 11.18 5.14 -22.46
C LEU A 123 12.09 6.38 -22.53
N ARG A 124 12.74 6.74 -21.42
CA ARG A 124 13.70 7.85 -21.39
C ARG A 124 14.88 7.62 -22.34
N ASP A 125 15.47 6.43 -22.34
CA ASP A 125 16.59 6.10 -23.22
C ASP A 125 16.19 6.15 -24.70
N SER A 126 14.98 5.67 -25.02
CA SER A 126 14.38 5.76 -26.36
C SER A 126 14.16 7.21 -26.81
N LEU A 127 13.71 8.09 -25.91
CA LEU A 127 13.57 9.53 -26.18
C LEU A 127 14.94 10.23 -26.30
N ARG A 128 15.92 9.83 -25.49
CA ARG A 128 17.29 10.35 -25.55
C ARG A 128 17.98 9.99 -26.86
N ALA A 129 17.76 8.77 -27.38
CA ALA A 129 18.22 8.36 -28.69
C ALA A 129 17.61 9.20 -29.84
N ARG A 130 16.50 9.90 -29.58
CA ARG A 130 15.85 10.88 -30.46
C ARG A 130 16.27 12.33 -30.16
N ASN A 131 17.36 12.51 -29.41
CA ASN A 131 17.90 13.82 -28.99
C ASN A 131 16.96 14.65 -28.11
N LEU A 132 16.18 14.00 -27.24
CA LEU A 132 15.36 14.67 -26.22
C LEU A 132 15.81 14.24 -24.81
N ASP A 133 16.36 15.17 -24.03
CA ASP A 133 16.73 14.92 -22.63
C ASP A 133 15.62 15.33 -21.65
N VAL A 134 14.76 14.35 -21.38
CA VAL A 134 13.60 14.49 -20.51
C VAL A 134 13.67 13.55 -19.31
N ALA A 135 12.82 13.79 -18.32
CA ALA A 135 12.50 12.83 -17.28
C ALA A 135 11.20 12.11 -17.62
N VAL A 136 11.03 10.91 -17.07
CA VAL A 136 9.81 10.11 -17.24
C VAL A 136 9.32 9.70 -15.86
N ILE A 137 8.03 9.91 -15.59
CA ILE A 137 7.31 9.41 -14.45
C ILE A 137 6.17 8.54 -14.99
N ILE A 138 6.13 7.27 -14.58
CA ILE A 138 4.97 6.42 -14.78
C ILE A 138 4.04 6.61 -13.60
N SER A 139 2.80 6.98 -13.87
CA SER A 139 1.80 7.33 -12.87
C SER A 139 0.61 6.39 -12.91
N ASP A 140 0.00 6.17 -11.76
CA ASP A 140 -1.30 5.50 -11.69
C ASP A 140 -2.19 6.10 -10.62
N THR A 141 -3.48 5.88 -10.76
CA THR A 141 -4.49 6.44 -9.89
C THR A 141 -4.69 5.57 -8.66
N MET A 142 -4.53 6.16 -7.47
CA MET A 142 -4.81 5.45 -6.23
C MET A 142 -5.61 6.27 -5.22
N GLY A 143 -6.31 5.54 -4.35
CA GLY A 143 -6.84 6.10 -3.11
C GLY A 143 -5.73 6.25 -2.08
N ARG A 144 -6.04 6.93 -0.98
CA ARG A 144 -5.11 7.11 0.14
C ARG A 144 -5.87 7.12 1.45
N ALA A 145 -5.21 6.65 2.49
CA ALA A 145 -5.85 6.53 3.79
C ALA A 145 -6.35 7.89 4.30
N TRP A 146 -7.47 7.88 5.04
CA TRP A 146 -8.05 9.03 5.74
C TRP A 146 -8.56 10.19 4.87
N ARG A 147 -8.58 10.05 3.54
CA ARG A 147 -9.09 11.09 2.63
C ARG A 147 -9.97 10.50 1.54
N ASN A 148 -11.06 11.20 1.23
CA ASN A 148 -11.92 10.85 0.11
C ASN A 148 -11.31 11.33 -1.21
N GLY A 149 -11.61 10.60 -2.29
CA GLY A 149 -11.11 10.88 -3.63
C GLY A 149 -9.81 10.13 -3.97
N LEU A 150 -9.49 10.15 -5.26
CA LEU A 150 -8.29 9.53 -5.83
C LEU A 150 -7.30 10.62 -6.25
N THR A 151 -6.03 10.26 -6.30
CA THR A 151 -4.97 11.09 -6.88
C THR A 151 -3.99 10.19 -7.62
N ASP A 152 -3.31 10.73 -8.61
CA ASP A 152 -2.24 10.00 -9.27
C ASP A 152 -0.96 10.08 -8.42
N VAL A 153 -0.24 8.98 -8.37
CA VAL A 153 1.09 8.88 -7.75
C VAL A 153 2.06 8.26 -8.73
N ALA A 154 3.36 8.36 -8.46
CA ALA A 154 4.38 7.71 -9.25
C ALA A 154 4.50 6.21 -8.88
N LEU A 155 4.45 5.36 -9.90
CA LEU A 155 4.83 3.95 -9.81
C LEU A 155 6.25 3.70 -10.30
N GLY A 156 6.75 4.53 -11.21
CA GLY A 156 8.11 4.43 -11.73
C GLY A 156 8.66 5.79 -12.14
N ALA A 157 9.98 5.99 -12.07
CA ALA A 157 10.61 7.24 -12.46
C ALA A 157 12.02 7.06 -13.02
N ALA A 158 12.41 7.93 -13.96
CA ALA A 158 13.76 8.00 -14.51
C ALA A 158 14.15 9.43 -14.89
N GLY A 159 15.41 9.81 -14.62
CA GLY A 159 15.93 11.14 -14.96
C GLY A 159 15.43 12.27 -14.06
N ILE A 160 14.95 11.93 -12.86
CA ILE A 160 14.50 12.85 -11.82
C ILE A 160 14.60 12.15 -10.45
N GLU A 161 14.94 12.90 -9.40
CA GLU A 161 14.89 12.39 -8.02
C GLU A 161 13.45 12.19 -7.53
N ALA A 162 13.23 11.09 -6.81
CA ALA A 162 11.94 10.79 -6.21
C ALA A 162 11.63 11.69 -5.02
N LEU A 163 12.64 11.96 -4.19
CA LEU A 163 12.58 12.78 -3.00
C LEU A 163 13.40 14.06 -3.16
N ARG A 164 12.82 15.20 -2.78
CA ARG A 164 13.61 16.39 -2.45
C ARG A 164 13.89 16.36 -0.96
N ASP A 165 15.13 16.06 -0.61
CA ASP A 165 15.58 15.98 0.77
C ASP A 165 16.00 17.36 1.29
N HIS A 166 15.25 17.86 2.27
CA HIS A 166 15.57 19.11 2.94
C HIS A 166 16.32 18.90 4.26
N ARG A 167 16.64 17.65 4.63
CA ARG A 167 17.30 17.36 5.90
C ARG A 167 18.68 18.01 5.96
N GLY A 168 18.96 18.67 7.08
CA GLY A 168 20.19 19.45 7.27
C GLY A 168 20.16 20.85 6.67
N GLU A 169 19.12 21.23 5.91
CA GLU A 169 18.91 22.62 5.53
C GLU A 169 18.48 23.46 6.73
N ILE A 170 18.91 24.73 6.75
CA ILE A 170 18.51 25.71 7.77
C ILE A 170 17.41 26.61 7.19
N ASP A 171 16.28 26.65 7.87
CA ASP A 171 15.16 27.51 7.47
C ASP A 171 15.47 29.01 7.70
N PRO A 172 14.64 29.94 7.18
CA PRO A 172 14.85 31.38 7.35
C PRO A 172 14.84 31.88 8.80
N TYR A 173 14.42 31.06 9.76
CA TYR A 173 14.38 31.38 11.19
C TYR A 173 15.55 30.74 11.96
N GLY A 174 16.44 30.01 11.28
CA GLY A 174 17.60 29.36 11.89
C GLY A 174 17.35 27.94 12.39
N ASN A 175 16.20 27.33 12.09
CA ASN A 175 15.92 25.95 12.49
C ASN A 175 16.46 24.95 11.45
N GLU A 176 17.11 23.89 11.92
CA GLU A 176 17.48 22.77 11.07
C GLU A 176 16.26 21.89 10.77
N LEU A 177 16.05 21.57 9.51
CA LEU A 177 15.03 20.62 9.07
C LEU A 177 15.57 19.20 9.27
N THR A 178 14.90 18.37 10.08
CA THR A 178 15.40 17.03 10.45
C THR A 178 14.67 15.86 9.80
N LEU A 179 13.43 16.08 9.35
CA LEU A 179 12.57 15.04 8.77
C LEU A 179 12.06 15.36 7.36
N THR A 180 12.21 16.61 6.92
CA THR A 180 11.51 17.12 5.75
C THR A 180 12.07 16.51 4.47
N GLN A 181 11.28 15.63 3.85
CA GLN A 181 11.52 15.11 2.51
C GLN A 181 10.22 15.22 1.73
N MET A 182 10.28 15.77 0.52
CA MET A 182 9.11 15.94 -0.35
C MET A 182 9.12 14.86 -1.43
N ALA A 183 8.03 14.10 -1.57
CA ALA A 183 7.85 13.13 -2.66
C ALA A 183 7.49 13.86 -3.97
N VAL A 184 8.49 14.48 -4.58
CA VAL A 184 8.29 15.41 -5.70
C VAL A 184 7.70 14.73 -6.93
N ILE A 185 8.03 13.45 -7.18
CA ILE A 185 7.43 12.71 -8.30
C ILE A 185 5.95 12.39 -8.07
N ASP A 186 5.50 12.26 -6.82
CA ASP A 186 4.07 12.12 -6.49
C ASP A 186 3.36 13.48 -6.64
N GLU A 187 3.99 14.59 -6.25
CA GLU A 187 3.43 15.94 -6.47
C GLU A 187 3.24 16.24 -7.96
N LEU A 188 4.23 15.88 -8.78
CA LEU A 188 4.18 16.03 -10.23
C LEU A 188 3.14 15.10 -10.87
N ALA A 189 3.04 13.84 -10.43
CA ALA A 189 2.02 12.90 -10.89
C ALA A 189 0.61 13.40 -10.58
N ALA A 190 0.38 13.87 -9.35
CA ALA A 190 -0.90 14.42 -8.93
C ALA A 190 -1.29 15.68 -9.72
N ALA A 191 -0.32 16.57 -10.00
CA ALA A 191 -0.58 17.78 -10.77
C ALA A 191 -0.84 17.48 -12.26
N ALA A 192 -0.12 16.52 -12.84
CA ALA A 192 -0.33 16.07 -14.22
C ALA A 192 -1.73 15.50 -14.45
N GLU A 193 -2.32 14.82 -13.47
CA GLU A 193 -3.68 14.27 -13.58
C GLU A 193 -4.73 15.35 -13.88
N LEU A 194 -4.53 16.59 -13.41
CA LEU A 194 -5.45 17.70 -13.64
C LEU A 194 -5.67 18.02 -15.13
N VAL A 195 -4.71 17.69 -16.00
CA VAL A 195 -4.81 17.91 -17.45
C VAL A 195 -4.98 16.60 -18.25
N LYS A 196 -4.68 15.45 -17.64
CA LYS A 196 -4.92 14.14 -18.28
C LYS A 196 -6.40 13.79 -18.30
N GLY A 197 -7.08 13.99 -17.15
CA GLY A 197 -8.45 13.57 -16.96
C GLY A 197 -8.64 12.05 -17.07
N LYS A 198 -9.76 11.53 -16.57
CA LYS A 198 -10.01 10.08 -16.54
C LYS A 198 -10.48 9.49 -17.88
N SER A 199 -11.12 10.31 -18.70
CA SER A 199 -11.82 9.88 -19.92
C SER A 199 -11.41 10.68 -21.16
N ASP A 200 -10.51 11.64 -21.02
CA ASP A 200 -10.20 12.61 -22.08
C ASP A 200 -9.18 12.07 -23.11
N ARG A 201 -8.78 10.79 -22.95
CA ARG A 201 -7.83 10.09 -23.81
C ARG A 201 -6.48 10.81 -23.92
N VAL A 202 -6.02 11.38 -22.80
CA VAL A 202 -4.72 12.02 -22.65
C VAL A 202 -3.86 11.17 -21.70
N PRO A 203 -3.12 10.17 -22.21
CA PRO A 203 -2.34 9.29 -21.36
C PRO A 203 -1.01 9.92 -20.91
N VAL A 204 -0.63 11.07 -21.45
CA VAL A 204 0.63 11.77 -21.14
C VAL A 204 0.38 13.24 -20.89
N ALA A 205 0.97 13.76 -19.81
CA ALA A 205 1.13 15.18 -19.57
C ALA A 205 2.61 15.55 -19.52
N VAL A 206 2.94 16.78 -19.90
CA VAL A 206 4.29 17.32 -19.82
C VAL A 206 4.31 18.40 -18.75
N VAL A 207 5.19 18.25 -17.77
CA VAL A 207 5.50 19.30 -16.80
C VAL A 207 6.80 19.98 -17.23
N ARG A 208 6.74 21.29 -17.45
CA ARG A 208 7.86 22.13 -17.86
C ARG A 208 8.21 23.15 -16.78
N GLY A 209 9.50 23.40 -16.60
CA GLY A 209 10.03 24.40 -15.67
C GLY A 209 10.36 23.87 -14.26
N TYR A 210 10.25 22.57 -14.02
CA TYR A 210 10.70 21.95 -12.77
C TYR A 210 12.22 21.69 -12.83
N PRO A 211 13.01 22.18 -11.85
CA PRO A 211 14.45 21.95 -11.81
C PRO A 211 14.73 20.50 -11.37
N ARG A 212 15.19 19.69 -12.31
CA ARG A 212 15.47 18.28 -12.07
C ARG A 212 16.89 18.09 -11.55
N THR A 213 17.03 17.25 -10.53
CA THR A 213 18.29 16.68 -10.05
C THR A 213 18.28 15.18 -10.34
N THR A 214 19.46 14.58 -10.47
CA THR A 214 19.62 13.15 -10.82
C THR A 214 20.81 12.54 -10.09
N HIS A 215 20.83 12.59 -8.76
CA HIS A 215 21.90 11.95 -7.97
C HIS A 215 21.58 10.47 -7.66
N SER A 216 20.30 10.08 -7.71
CA SER A 216 19.79 8.73 -7.51
C SER A 216 19.16 8.18 -8.80
N ASP A 217 19.31 6.87 -9.03
CA ASP A 217 18.67 6.11 -10.11
C ASP A 217 17.64 5.08 -9.60
N LEU A 218 17.32 5.12 -8.30
CA LEU A 218 16.39 4.20 -7.64
C LEU A 218 14.95 4.34 -8.16
N GLY A 219 14.58 5.50 -8.69
CA GLY A 219 13.25 5.78 -9.21
C GLY A 219 12.18 5.81 -8.11
N ALA A 220 10.96 5.42 -8.43
CA ALA A 220 9.82 5.47 -7.49
C ALA A 220 9.92 4.44 -6.36
N ARG A 221 10.74 3.40 -6.49
CA ARG A 221 11.04 2.47 -5.39
C ARG A 221 11.59 3.16 -4.14
N GLU A 222 12.23 4.32 -4.29
CA GLU A 222 12.69 5.13 -3.17
C GLU A 222 11.53 5.63 -2.27
N LEU A 223 10.32 5.78 -2.83
CA LEU A 223 9.12 6.18 -2.08
C LEU A 223 8.44 4.99 -1.37
N VAL A 224 8.77 3.75 -1.75
CA VAL A 224 8.16 2.56 -1.16
C VAL A 224 8.75 2.36 0.23
N ARG A 225 7.89 2.51 1.24
CA ARG A 225 8.30 2.33 2.65
C ARG A 225 8.70 0.89 2.92
N ASP A 226 9.86 0.71 3.54
CA ASP A 226 10.31 -0.60 4.00
C ASP A 226 9.36 -1.20 5.05
N THR A 227 9.17 -2.52 5.00
CA THR A 227 8.20 -3.21 5.86
C THR A 227 8.58 -3.12 7.34
N ALA A 228 9.87 -3.06 7.70
CA ALA A 228 10.29 -2.93 9.09
C ALA A 228 9.94 -1.55 9.68
N SER A 229 9.76 -0.54 8.82
CA SER A 229 9.36 0.81 9.21
C SER A 229 7.84 1.07 9.06
N ASP A 230 7.08 0.11 8.54
CA ASP A 230 5.65 0.26 8.27
C ASP A 230 4.81 0.11 9.55
N MET A 231 4.32 1.24 10.06
CA MET A 231 3.43 1.30 11.21
C MET A 231 1.97 0.94 10.89
N PHE A 232 1.60 0.79 9.61
CA PHE A 232 0.23 0.61 9.15
C PHE A 232 0.08 -0.67 8.32
N SER A 233 0.84 -1.70 8.67
CA SER A 233 0.95 -2.91 7.87
C SER A 233 -0.36 -3.68 7.71
N LEU A 234 -1.33 -3.58 8.63
CA LEU A 234 -2.62 -4.26 8.54
C LEU A 234 -3.81 -3.31 8.68
N GLY A 235 -4.91 -3.67 8.02
CA GLY A 235 -6.23 -3.11 8.29
C GLY A 235 -6.72 -3.47 9.70
N THR A 236 -7.67 -2.69 10.23
CA THR A 236 -8.15 -2.85 11.62
C THR A 236 -8.68 -4.26 11.91
N SER A 237 -9.43 -4.85 10.98
CA SER A 237 -9.99 -6.20 11.16
C SER A 237 -8.89 -7.26 11.16
N GLU A 238 -7.96 -7.15 10.21
CA GLU A 238 -6.83 -8.05 10.03
C GLU A 238 -5.86 -7.98 11.22
N ALA A 239 -5.61 -6.77 11.74
CA ALA A 239 -4.78 -6.56 12.93
C ALA A 239 -5.39 -7.19 14.18
N ARG A 240 -6.72 -7.06 14.36
CA ARG A 240 -7.45 -7.71 15.47
C ARG A 240 -7.38 -9.23 15.35
N GLU A 241 -7.62 -9.77 14.16
CA GLU A 241 -7.56 -11.21 13.90
C GLU A 241 -6.15 -11.77 14.13
N GLN A 242 -5.12 -11.06 13.67
CA GLN A 242 -3.72 -11.44 13.89
C GLN A 242 -3.39 -11.44 15.40
N GLY A 243 -3.79 -10.38 16.13
CA GLY A 243 -3.60 -10.33 17.58
C GLY A 243 -4.29 -11.47 18.34
N LEU A 244 -5.51 -11.86 17.94
CA LEU A 244 -6.21 -13.02 18.50
C LEU A 244 -5.46 -14.34 18.21
N ARG A 245 -4.93 -14.51 17.00
CA ARG A 245 -4.14 -15.69 16.63
C ARG A 245 -2.82 -15.78 17.40
N ASP A 246 -2.14 -14.66 17.58
CA ASP A 246 -0.88 -14.61 18.33
C ASP A 246 -1.12 -14.87 19.82
N ALA A 247 -2.20 -14.32 20.39
CA ALA A 247 -2.60 -14.60 21.76
C ALA A 247 -2.88 -16.10 22.00
N ALA A 248 -3.48 -16.80 21.03
CA ALA A 248 -3.73 -18.23 21.11
C ALA A 248 -2.46 -19.10 21.10
N ARG A 249 -1.31 -18.53 20.70
CA ARG A 249 0.01 -19.21 20.64
C ARG A 249 0.92 -18.86 21.81
N LEU A 250 0.52 -17.93 22.68
CA LEU A 250 1.23 -17.68 23.91
C LEU A 250 1.16 -18.95 24.76
N SER A 251 2.32 -19.57 25.01
CA SER A 251 2.42 -20.68 25.94
C SER A 251 1.99 -20.18 27.32
N GLY A 252 0.80 -20.54 27.76
CA GLY A 252 0.48 -20.48 29.19
C GLY A 252 1.49 -21.35 29.91
N GLU A 253 2.07 -20.87 31.01
CA GLU A 253 2.80 -21.78 31.87
C GLU A 253 1.84 -22.87 32.37
N PRO A 254 2.27 -24.14 32.49
CA PRO A 254 1.41 -25.26 32.89
C PRO A 254 0.70 -25.07 34.25
N ALA A 255 1.14 -24.09 35.04
CA ALA A 255 0.60 -23.76 36.35
C ALA A 255 -0.91 -23.50 36.35
N ASP A 256 -1.50 -23.02 35.26
CA ASP A 256 -2.92 -22.62 35.26
C ASP A 256 -3.89 -23.82 35.16
N ALA A 257 -3.47 -24.97 34.63
CA ALA A 257 -4.32 -26.16 34.55
C ALA A 257 -4.50 -26.86 35.92
N ASP A 258 -3.45 -26.86 36.74
CA ASP A 258 -3.51 -27.37 38.12
C ASP A 258 -4.26 -26.38 39.04
N VAL A 259 -4.06 -25.07 38.84
CA VAL A 259 -4.84 -24.03 39.53
C VAL A 259 -6.32 -24.10 39.16
N ALA A 260 -6.68 -24.26 37.89
CA ALA A 260 -8.08 -24.42 37.47
C ALA A 260 -8.71 -25.69 38.06
N ARG A 261 -7.99 -26.82 38.11
CA ARG A 261 -8.46 -28.07 38.76
C ARG A 261 -8.67 -27.87 40.27
N PHE A 262 -7.76 -27.17 40.95
CA PHE A 262 -7.86 -26.88 42.38
C PHE A 262 -9.04 -25.94 42.70
N VAL A 263 -9.28 -24.93 41.86
CA VAL A 263 -10.37 -23.96 42.03
C VAL A 263 -11.73 -24.60 41.69
N ALA A 264 -11.81 -25.41 40.64
CA ALA A 264 -13.02 -26.19 40.29
C ALA A 264 -13.46 -27.13 41.42
N ALA A 265 -12.51 -27.71 42.17
CA ALA A 265 -12.80 -28.60 43.29
C ALA A 265 -13.37 -27.90 44.54
N ARG A 266 -13.43 -26.55 44.57
CA ARG A 266 -13.80 -25.78 45.76
C ARG A 266 -14.98 -24.80 45.58
N SER A 267 -15.65 -24.80 44.42
CA SER A 267 -16.82 -23.94 44.13
C SER A 267 -16.61 -22.50 44.62
N GLY A 268 -15.65 -21.76 44.04
CA GLY A 268 -15.29 -20.43 44.54
C GLY A 268 -14.70 -19.49 43.49
N ALA A 269 -14.23 -18.33 43.97
CA ALA A 269 -13.55 -17.31 43.17
C ALA A 269 -12.03 -17.41 43.36
N LEU A 270 -11.28 -17.18 42.28
CA LEU A 270 -9.82 -17.09 42.27
C LEU A 270 -9.41 -15.62 42.15
N ARG A 271 -8.68 -15.13 43.14
CA ARG A 271 -8.04 -13.81 43.08
C ARG A 271 -6.61 -13.96 42.55
N LEU A 272 -6.32 -13.26 41.46
CA LEU A 272 -5.00 -13.12 40.89
C LEU A 272 -4.50 -11.70 41.16
N THR A 273 -3.30 -11.58 41.72
CA THR A 273 -2.64 -10.30 41.98
C THR A 273 -1.39 -10.16 41.11
N PRO A 274 -1.01 -8.94 40.71
CA PRO A 274 0.19 -8.73 39.92
C PRO A 274 1.45 -8.97 40.77
N ALA A 275 2.53 -9.42 40.15
CA ALA A 275 3.82 -9.62 40.83
C ALA A 275 4.49 -8.31 41.25
N GLY A 276 4.09 -7.20 40.65
CA GLY A 276 4.59 -5.86 40.89
C GLY A 276 3.75 -4.81 40.16
N PRO A 277 4.01 -3.50 40.38
CA PRO A 277 3.23 -2.42 39.77
C PRO A 277 3.65 -2.10 38.33
N ALA A 278 4.64 -2.81 37.76
CA ALA A 278 5.12 -2.48 36.43
C ALA A 278 4.06 -2.83 35.35
N PRO A 279 3.98 -2.08 34.24
CA PRO A 279 3.04 -2.38 33.15
C PRO A 279 3.15 -3.82 32.62
N ALA A 280 4.35 -4.39 32.61
CA ALA A 280 4.59 -5.77 32.21
C ALA A 280 3.92 -6.79 33.16
N ASP A 281 3.84 -6.49 34.46
CA ASP A 281 3.23 -7.37 35.45
C ASP A 281 1.70 -7.36 35.35
N LEU A 282 1.11 -6.20 35.02
CA LEU A 282 -0.32 -6.07 34.74
C LEU A 282 -0.73 -6.80 33.45
N LEU A 283 0.08 -6.72 32.39
CA LEU A 283 -0.15 -7.47 31.15
C LEU A 283 -0.09 -8.98 31.39
N ARG A 284 0.90 -9.45 32.14
CA ARG A 284 1.02 -10.86 32.55
C ARG A 284 -0.17 -11.31 33.38
N LEU A 285 -0.65 -10.46 34.30
CA LEU A 285 -1.83 -10.73 35.10
C LEU A 285 -3.08 -10.96 34.23
N GLY A 286 -3.31 -10.08 33.24
CA GLY A 286 -4.41 -10.25 32.29
C GLY A 286 -4.31 -11.53 31.46
N ALA A 287 -3.10 -11.85 30.97
CA ALA A 287 -2.85 -13.10 30.24
C ALA A 287 -3.12 -14.34 31.11
N ARG A 288 -2.70 -14.32 32.37
CA ARG A 288 -2.93 -15.41 33.32
C ARG A 288 -4.40 -15.59 33.68
N ALA A 289 -5.12 -14.48 33.92
CA ALA A 289 -6.56 -14.52 34.15
C ALA A 289 -7.30 -15.17 32.97
N GLN A 290 -6.89 -14.85 31.74
CA GLN A 290 -7.46 -15.48 30.55
C GLN A 290 -7.08 -16.97 30.45
N GLY A 291 -5.84 -17.36 30.77
CA GLY A 291 -5.40 -18.75 30.81
C GLY A 291 -6.22 -19.63 31.77
N VAL A 292 -6.53 -19.10 32.96
CA VAL A 292 -7.42 -19.75 33.93
C VAL A 292 -8.82 -19.94 33.36
N ARG A 293 -9.41 -18.92 32.73
CA ARG A 293 -10.77 -19.01 32.16
C ARG A 293 -10.87 -20.02 31.03
N VAL A 294 -9.86 -20.08 30.16
CA VAL A 294 -9.80 -21.07 29.09
C VAL A 294 -9.77 -22.49 29.68
N SER A 295 -9.00 -22.69 30.76
CA SER A 295 -8.92 -23.96 31.46
C SER A 295 -10.23 -24.35 32.15
N LEU A 296 -10.92 -23.39 32.79
CA LEU A 296 -12.26 -23.59 33.36
C LEU A 296 -13.31 -23.94 32.29
N ALA A 297 -13.30 -23.24 31.16
CA ALA A 297 -14.18 -23.52 30.04
C ALA A 297 -13.92 -24.91 29.44
N ALA A 298 -12.66 -25.34 29.34
CA ALA A 298 -12.30 -26.69 28.90
C ALA A 298 -12.79 -27.77 29.87
N ALA A 299 -12.97 -27.45 31.16
CA ALA A 299 -13.58 -28.30 32.17
C ALA A 299 -15.12 -28.19 32.23
N GLY A 300 -15.76 -27.44 31.33
CA GLY A 300 -17.22 -27.25 31.28
C GLY A 300 -17.78 -26.24 32.27
N LEU A 301 -16.94 -25.43 32.90
CA LEU A 301 -17.32 -24.42 33.90
C LEU A 301 -17.37 -23.03 33.27
N ARG A 302 -18.45 -22.29 33.54
CA ARG A 302 -18.56 -20.87 33.17
C ARG A 302 -17.83 -20.01 34.19
N SER A 303 -17.35 -18.84 33.75
CA SER A 303 -16.66 -17.90 34.64
C SER A 303 -16.86 -16.44 34.27
N ALA A 304 -17.07 -15.62 35.30
CA ALA A 304 -17.03 -14.17 35.28
C ALA A 304 -15.64 -13.64 35.67
N VAL A 305 -15.35 -12.40 35.26
CA VAL A 305 -14.11 -11.70 35.60
C VAL A 305 -14.41 -10.31 36.05
N GLU A 306 -13.83 -9.92 37.18
CA GLU A 306 -13.85 -8.56 37.68
C GLU A 306 -12.41 -8.05 37.85
N PHE A 307 -12.20 -6.78 37.51
CA PHE A 307 -10.93 -6.08 37.62
C PHE A 307 -11.08 -4.96 38.64
N ASP A 308 -10.09 -4.79 39.50
CA ASP A 308 -9.96 -3.64 40.39
C ASP A 308 -8.49 -3.22 40.51
N ASP A 309 -8.21 -2.23 41.37
CA ASP A 309 -6.87 -1.66 41.57
C ASP A 309 -5.86 -2.65 42.16
N GLU A 310 -6.33 -3.76 42.74
CA GLU A 310 -5.51 -4.77 43.41
C GLU A 310 -5.36 -6.06 42.59
N GLY A 311 -6.12 -6.25 41.51
CA GLY A 311 -5.92 -7.36 40.58
C GLY A 311 -7.16 -7.83 39.82
N VAL A 312 -7.23 -9.15 39.59
CA VAL A 312 -8.28 -9.79 38.80
C VAL A 312 -8.94 -10.92 39.59
N THR A 313 -10.25 -10.87 39.73
CA THR A 313 -11.05 -11.96 40.33
C THR A 313 -11.72 -12.75 39.22
N VAL A 314 -11.48 -14.07 39.17
CA VAL A 314 -12.18 -15.01 38.28
C VAL A 314 -13.16 -15.82 39.12
N THR A 315 -14.46 -15.64 38.88
CA THR A 315 -15.52 -16.32 39.64
C THR A 315 -16.14 -17.40 38.78
N ILE A 316 -16.24 -18.63 39.29
CA ILE A 316 -16.94 -19.72 38.60
C ILE A 316 -18.46 -19.49 38.71
N GLU A 317 -19.17 -19.56 37.60
CA GLU A 317 -20.62 -19.38 37.52
C GLU A 317 -21.32 -20.76 37.44
N GLY A 318 -21.99 -21.18 38.52
CA GLY A 318 -22.83 -22.40 38.56
C GLY A 318 -23.43 -22.67 39.94
N ASP A 319 -24.69 -23.15 39.96
CA ASP A 319 -25.44 -23.51 41.18
C ASP A 319 -24.81 -24.72 41.89
N LEU A 320 -24.74 -24.66 43.23
CA LEU A 320 -24.35 -25.77 44.12
C LEU A 320 -25.29 -26.98 43.98
#